data_AF-F7KVQ5-F1
#
_entry.id   AF-F7KVQ5-F1
#
_cell.length_a   1.000
_cell.length_b   1.000
_cell.length_c   1.000
_cell.angle_alpha   90.00
_cell.angle_beta   90.00
_cell.angle_gamma   90.00
#
_symmetry.space_group_name_H-M   'P 1'
#
loop_
_entity.id
_entity.type
_entity.pdbx_description
1 polymer ?
#
loop_
_entity_poly.entity_id
_entity_poly.type
_entity_poly.pdbx_seq_one_letter_code
_entity_poly.pdbx_strand_id
1 'polypeptide(L)' 'MKKDIVKDIRLTDDTVENIKIMAPYLDETSQNRVFGMMLEAVKNLESDAEKKAG' A
#
# COMPACT_ATOMS: atom_id res chain seq x y z
N MET A 1 -4.01 28.92 -12.11
CA MET A 1 -4.79 28.31 -10.99
C MET A 1 -4.76 26.80 -11.22
N LYS A 2 -3.97 26.03 -10.44
CA LYS A 2 -4.01 24.57 -10.52
C LYS A 2 -5.32 24.14 -9.87
N LYS A 3 -6.16 23.47 -10.64
CA LYS A 3 -7.49 23.02 -10.21
C LYS A 3 -7.24 21.85 -9.28
N ASP A 4 -7.38 22.05 -7.97
CA ASP A 4 -7.35 20.94 -7.01
C ASP A 4 -8.55 20.06 -7.33
N ILE A 5 -8.30 18.98 -8.08
CA ILE A 5 -9.29 17.94 -8.30
C ILE A 5 -9.44 17.26 -6.94
N VAL A 6 -10.41 17.70 -6.16
CA VAL A 6 -10.89 16.94 -5.00
C VAL A 6 -11.49 15.67 -5.60
N LYS A 7 -10.66 14.63 -5.75
CA LYS A 7 -11.09 13.31 -6.17
C LYS A 7 -11.88 12.72 -4.99
N ASP A 8 -13.06 12.23 -5.28
CA ASP A 8 -13.91 11.53 -4.32
C ASP A 8 -13.20 10.23 -3.90
N ILE A 9 -12.44 10.28 -2.80
CA ILE A 9 -11.76 9.13 -2.23
C ILE A 9 -12.80 8.34 -1.43
N ARG A 10 -13.12 7.14 -1.90
CA ARG A 10 -14.03 6.23 -1.21
C ARG A 10 -13.23 5.11 -0.57
N LEU A 11 -13.07 5.20 0.74
CA LEU A 11 -12.45 4.14 1.53
C LEU A 11 -13.44 2.98 1.72
N THR A 12 -12.91 1.79 1.93
CA THR A 12 -13.63 0.56 2.24
C THR A 12 -13.34 0.12 3.67
N ASP A 13 -13.90 -1.00 4.10
CA ASP A 13 -13.56 -1.64 5.39
C ASP A 13 -12.24 -2.45 5.33
N ASP A 14 -11.63 -2.58 4.14
CA ASP A 14 -10.37 -3.30 3.94
C ASP A 14 -9.17 -2.34 3.99
N THR A 15 -8.31 -2.54 4.98
CA THR A 15 -7.12 -1.71 5.20
C THR A 15 -6.13 -1.75 4.03
N VAL A 16 -5.94 -2.92 3.40
CA VAL A 16 -5.00 -3.06 2.28
C VAL A 16 -5.53 -2.32 1.06
N GLU A 17 -6.83 -2.42 0.80
CA GLU A 17 -7.49 -1.72 -0.29
C GLU A 17 -7.43 -0.21 -0.09
N ASN A 18 -7.64 0.26 1.15
CA ASN A 18 -7.47 1.67 1.50
C ASN A 18 -6.03 2.16 1.26
N ILE A 19 -5.01 1.36 1.58
CA ILE A 19 -3.61 1.73 1.29
C ILE A 19 -3.36 1.84 -0.21
N LYS A 20 -3.90 0.92 -1.03
CA LYS A 20 -3.77 0.99 -2.50
C LYS A 20 -4.47 2.23 -3.07
N ILE A 21 -5.64 2.59 -2.53
CA ILE A 21 -6.38 3.79 -2.93
C ILE A 21 -5.58 5.04 -2.57
N MET A 22 -4.98 5.08 -1.38
CA MET A 22 -4.31 6.26 -0.85
C MET A 22 -2.88 6.45 -1.37
N ALA A 23 -2.14 5.37 -1.63
CA ALA A 23 -0.72 5.43 -1.99
C ALA A 23 -0.42 6.39 -3.17
N PRO A 24 -1.18 6.38 -4.29
CA PRO A 24 -0.93 7.30 -5.42
C PRO A 24 -1.08 8.79 -5.08
N TYR A 25 -1.71 9.13 -3.95
CA TYR A 25 -1.94 10.51 -3.51
C TYR A 25 -0.89 11.03 -2.52
N LEU A 26 0.02 10.16 -2.07
CA LEU A 26 1.11 10.55 -1.18
C LEU A 26 2.21 11.26 -1.97
N ASP A 27 3.08 12.01 -1.29
CA ASP A 27 4.32 12.49 -1.88
C ASP A 27 5.26 11.31 -2.23
N GLU A 28 6.24 11.53 -3.10
CA GLU A 28 7.16 10.50 -3.57
C GLU A 28 7.92 9.78 -2.43
N THR A 29 8.30 10.51 -1.38
CA THR A 29 9.00 9.92 -0.23
C THR A 29 8.08 8.97 0.53
N SER A 30 6.85 9.40 0.77
CA SER A 30 5.81 8.62 1.43
C SER A 30 5.38 7.41 0.59
N GLN A 31 5.28 7.56 -0.74
CA GLN A 31 5.01 6.45 -1.67
C GLN A 31 6.08 5.36 -1.59
N ASN A 32 7.35 5.75 -1.69
CA ASN A 32 8.48 4.83 -1.60
C ASN A 32 8.50 4.06 -0.28
N ARG A 33 8.12 4.72 0.81
CA ARG A 33 8.04 4.09 2.14
C ARG A 33 6.94 3.04 2.21
N VAL A 34 5.72 3.35 1.72
CA VAL A 34 4.59 2.41 1.68
C VAL A 34 4.92 1.21 0.79
N PHE A 35 5.54 1.45 -0.36
CA PHE A 35 5.97 0.39 -1.27
C PHE A 35 7.00 -0.55 -0.62
N GLY A 36 8.00 0.00 0.09
CA GLY A 36 8.99 -0.79 0.82
C GLY A 36 8.36 -1.68 1.90
N MET A 37 7.42 -1.15 2.69
CA MET A 37 6.70 -1.93 3.70
C MET A 37 5.88 -3.06 3.08
N MET A 38 5.21 -2.81 1.95
CA MET A 38 4.43 -3.84 1.24
C MET A 38 5.34 -4.93 0.69
N LEU A 39 6.49 -4.59 0.11
CA LEU A 39 7.46 -5.58 -0.37
C LEU A 39 8.00 -6.46 0.77
N GLU A 40 8.27 -5.87 1.93
CA GLU A 40 8.70 -6.63 3.11
C GLU A 40 7.62 -7.59 3.61
N ALA A 41 6.37 -7.13 3.67
CA ALA A 41 5.24 -7.97 4.05
C ALA A 41 5.06 -9.17 3.10
N VAL A 42 5.19 -8.97 1.78
CA VAL A 42 5.11 -10.05 0.78
C VAL A 42 6.24 -11.07 0.97
N LYS A 43 7.49 -10.61 1.16
CA LYS A 43 8.63 -11.50 1.40
C LYS A 43 8.47 -12.35 2.66
N ASN A 44 7.91 -11.77 3.72
CA ASN A 44 7.66 -12.48 4.96
C ASN A 44 6.57 -13.56 4.79
N LEU A 45 5.54 -13.30 3.97
CA LEU A 45 4.53 -14.30 3.64
C LEU A 45 5.13 -15.49 2.87
N GLU A 46 6.00 -15.25 1.90
CA GLU A 46 6.70 -16.31 1.16
C GLU A 46 7.62 -17.12 2.08
N SER A 47 8.37 -16.44 2.96
CA SER A 47 9.27 -17.07 3.92
C SER A 47 8.53 -17.96 4.95
N ASP A 48 7.34 -17.54 5.37
CA ASP A 48 6.52 -18.30 6.31
C ASP A 48 5.78 -19.47 5.64
N ALA A 49 5.50 -19.37 4.33
CA ALA A 49 5.00 -20.49 3.53
C ALA A 49 6.06 -21.58 3.35
N GLU A 50 7.32 -21.21 3.14
CA GLU A 50 8.45 -22.16 3.05
C GLU A 50 8.73 -22.87 4.38
N LYS A 51 8.59 -22.20 5.52
CA LYS A 51 8.82 -22.80 6.85
C LYS A 51 7.76 -23.81 7.31
N LYS A 52 6.57 -23.80 6.72
CA LYS A 52 5.49 -24.76 7.06
C LYS A 52 5.52 -26.04 6.22
N ALA A 53 6.45 -26.16 5.27
CA ALA A 53 6.63 -27.34 4.42
C ALA A 53 7.80 -28.26 4.85
N GLY A 54 8.39 -28.02 6.02
CA GLY A 54 9.49 -28.80 6.60
C GLY A 54 9.04 -29.74 7.71
#